data_AF-A0A432EL55-F1
#
_entry.id   AF-A0A432EL55-F1
#
_cell.length_a   1.000
_cell.length_b   1.000
_cell.length_c   1.000
_cell.angle_alpha   90.00
_cell.angle_beta   90.00
_cell.angle_gamma   90.00
#
_symmetry.space_group_name_H-M   'P 1'
#
loop_
_entity.id
_entity.type
_entity.pdbx_description
1 polymer ?
#
loop_
_entity_poly.entity_id
_entity_poly.type
_entity_poly.pdbx_seq_one_letter_code
_entity_poly.pdbx_strand_id
1 'polypeptide(L)'
;MNEHLMQTYARLPVNFTRGEGVRLWDTDNNEYLDALSGIAVCSLGHAHPAVSRALCEQAGALVHTSNLYGIENQSALGDALCRLSGMDKAFFCNSGAEANEAAIKLARLYGSQKGVADPAIVVMDGAFHGRTLATLSATGNRKIQAGFEPLVSGFNRVPYNDLEAVRRVAENNPDVVAVLVEPVQG
;
A
#
# COMPACT_ATOMS: atom_id res chain seq x y z
N MET A 1 -17.78 -1.17 -23.87
CA MET A 1 -17.54 -0.57 -22.54
C MET A 1 -18.41 -1.29 -21.53
N ASN A 2 -17.89 -1.60 -20.34
CA ASN A 2 -18.70 -2.25 -19.30
C ASN A 2 -19.67 -1.21 -18.72
N GLU A 3 -20.98 -1.41 -18.89
CA GLU A 3 -22.03 -0.47 -18.47
C GLU A 3 -22.20 -0.39 -16.95
N HIS A 4 -21.65 -1.35 -16.21
CA HIS A 4 -21.85 -1.48 -14.76
C HIS A 4 -20.62 -1.12 -13.93
N LEU A 5 -19.49 -0.78 -14.54
CA LEU A 5 -18.28 -0.37 -13.82
C LEU A 5 -18.08 1.15 -13.89
N MET A 6 -17.83 1.76 -12.73
CA MET A 6 -17.43 3.16 -12.64
C MET A 6 -16.16 3.41 -13.48
N GLN A 7 -16.12 4.55 -14.17
CA GLN A 7 -15.00 4.95 -15.04
C GLN A 7 -13.85 5.57 -14.24
N THR A 8 -13.23 4.78 -13.37
CA THR A 8 -12.11 5.23 -12.50
C THR A 8 -10.72 5.01 -13.11
N TYR A 9 -10.63 4.41 -14.30
CA TYR A 9 -9.38 4.13 -15.01
C TYR A 9 -9.51 4.32 -16.51
N ALA A 10 -8.46 4.87 -17.14
CA ALA A 10 -8.30 4.90 -18.59
C ALA A 10 -7.71 3.56 -19.07
N ARG A 11 -8.57 2.59 -19.39
CA ARG A 11 -8.17 1.24 -19.78
C ARG A 11 -7.64 1.22 -21.22
N LEU A 12 -6.57 0.47 -21.46
CA LEU A 12 -6.14 0.10 -22.81
C LEU A 12 -7.16 -0.89 -23.43
N PRO A 13 -7.35 -0.87 -24.76
CA PRO A 13 -8.31 -1.75 -25.44
C PRO A 13 -7.76 -3.17 -25.64
N VAL A 14 -7.31 -3.82 -24.56
CA VAL A 14 -6.78 -5.19 -24.56
C VAL A 14 -7.39 -5.97 -23.39
N ASN A 15 -7.77 -7.21 -23.65
CA ASN A 15 -8.34 -8.11 -22.65
C ASN A 15 -7.47 -9.37 -22.56
N PHE A 16 -6.79 -9.58 -21.44
CA PHE A 16 -5.98 -10.78 -21.22
C PHE A 16 -6.84 -11.94 -20.71
N THR A 17 -6.62 -13.13 -21.25
CA THR A 17 -7.34 -14.37 -20.91
C THR A 17 -6.45 -15.41 -20.23
N ARG A 18 -5.12 -15.31 -20.42
CA ARG A 18 -4.14 -16.23 -19.84
C ARG A 18 -2.88 -15.47 -19.44
N GLY A 19 -2.24 -15.90 -18.37
CA GLY A 19 -0.91 -15.47 -17.97
C GLY A 19 -0.07 -16.65 -17.48
N GLU A 20 1.21 -16.63 -17.79
CA GLU A 20 2.16 -17.69 -17.42
C GLU A 20 3.57 -17.07 -17.31
N GLY A 21 4.14 -17.09 -16.10
CA GLY A 21 5.42 -16.44 -15.84
C GLY A 21 5.37 -14.95 -16.20
N VAL A 22 6.21 -14.51 -17.13
CA VAL A 22 6.29 -13.10 -17.58
C VAL A 22 5.42 -12.82 -18.81
N ARG A 23 4.58 -13.76 -19.24
CA ARG A 23 3.80 -13.66 -20.48
C ARG A 23 2.31 -13.54 -20.21
N LEU A 24 1.64 -12.79 -21.07
CA LEU A 24 0.18 -12.64 -21.12
C LEU A 24 -0.30 -12.97 -22.53
N TRP A 25 -1.51 -13.54 -22.62
CA TRP A 25 -2.20 -13.76 -23.90
C TRP A 25 -3.56 -13.08 -23.87
N ASP A 26 -3.90 -12.37 -24.94
CA ASP A 26 -5.19 -11.72 -25.08
C ASP A 26 -6.30 -12.68 -25.56
N THR A 27 -7.48 -12.14 -25.87
CA THR A 27 -8.62 -12.92 -26.41
C THR A 27 -8.40 -13.46 -27.82
N ASP A 28 -7.47 -12.88 -28.56
CA ASP A 28 -7.11 -13.26 -29.93
C ASP A 28 -5.85 -14.15 -29.97
N ASN A 29 -5.39 -14.62 -28.80
CA ASN A 29 -4.16 -15.38 -28.56
C ASN A 29 -2.85 -14.66 -28.92
N ASN A 30 -2.84 -13.33 -29.03
CA ASN A 30 -1.59 -12.58 -29.16
C ASN A 30 -0.81 -12.67 -27.85
N GLU A 31 0.50 -12.93 -27.94
CA GLU A 31 1.39 -13.00 -26.78
C GLU A 31 2.06 -11.65 -26.49
N TYR A 32 2.12 -11.30 -25.21
CA TYR A 32 2.74 -10.08 -24.70
C TYR A 32 3.78 -10.42 -23.65
N LEU A 33 4.90 -9.69 -23.65
CA LEU A 33 5.77 -9.60 -22.49
C LEU A 33 5.14 -8.64 -21.47
N ASP A 34 4.86 -9.12 -20.26
CA ASP A 34 4.37 -8.27 -19.18
C ASP A 34 5.54 -7.58 -18.47
N ALA A 35 5.87 -6.38 -18.94
CA ALA A 35 6.85 -5.51 -18.29
C ALA A 35 6.22 -4.57 -17.23
N LEU A 36 4.89 -4.63 -17.02
CA LEU A 36 4.19 -3.84 -16.01
C LEU A 36 4.00 -4.63 -14.71
N SER A 37 3.82 -5.96 -14.80
CA SER A 37 3.63 -6.89 -13.69
C SER A 37 2.48 -6.50 -12.75
N GLY A 38 1.40 -5.95 -13.31
CA GLY A 38 0.28 -5.44 -12.51
C GLY A 38 0.66 -4.29 -11.58
N ILE A 39 1.59 -3.43 -12.02
CA ILE A 39 2.21 -2.38 -11.18
C ILE A 39 3.00 -3.02 -10.03
N ALA A 40 3.99 -3.85 -10.39
CA ALA A 40 4.90 -4.55 -9.47
C ALA A 40 4.21 -5.52 -8.47
N VAL A 41 3.01 -6.00 -8.78
CA VAL A 41 2.26 -6.98 -7.95
C VAL A 41 2.68 -8.41 -8.28
N CYS A 42 2.79 -8.74 -9.56
CA CYS A 42 3.04 -10.10 -10.05
C CYS A 42 4.54 -10.42 -10.09
N SER A 43 5.27 -10.20 -8.99
CA SER A 43 6.73 -10.34 -8.92
C SER A 43 7.24 -11.78 -9.09
N LEU A 44 6.40 -12.78 -8.83
CA LEU A 44 6.69 -14.19 -9.13
C LEU A 44 6.17 -14.64 -10.52
N GLY A 45 5.67 -13.71 -11.31
CA GLY A 45 4.97 -13.98 -12.57
C GLY A 45 3.52 -14.43 -12.38
N HIS A 46 2.82 -14.56 -13.50
CA HIS A 46 1.44 -15.02 -13.58
C HIS A 46 1.33 -16.52 -13.38
N ALA A 47 0.29 -16.96 -12.66
CA ALA A 47 -0.04 -18.36 -12.41
C ALA A 47 1.13 -19.21 -11.88
N HIS A 48 1.97 -18.63 -11.01
CA HIS A 48 3.11 -19.34 -10.43
C HIS A 48 2.65 -20.65 -9.72
N PRO A 49 3.14 -21.84 -10.11
CA PRO A 49 2.58 -23.11 -9.67
C PRO A 49 2.53 -23.32 -8.15
N ALA A 50 3.50 -22.78 -7.41
CA ALA A 50 3.51 -22.87 -5.95
C ALA A 50 2.41 -21.99 -5.31
N VAL A 51 2.15 -20.80 -5.88
CA VAL A 51 1.12 -19.89 -5.38
C VAL A 51 -0.27 -20.46 -5.67
N SER A 52 -0.50 -20.90 -6.91
CA SER A 52 -1.78 -21.50 -7.31
C SER A 52 -2.13 -22.71 -6.45
N ARG A 53 -1.16 -23.59 -6.18
CA ARG A 53 -1.37 -24.77 -5.34
C ARG A 53 -1.73 -24.40 -3.90
N ALA A 54 -0.94 -23.51 -3.28
CA ALA A 54 -1.19 -23.06 -1.91
C ALA A 54 -2.58 -22.41 -1.75
N LEU A 55 -3.00 -21.61 -2.74
CA LEU A 55 -4.33 -21.01 -2.77
C LEU A 55 -5.43 -22.08 -2.86
N CYS A 56 -5.32 -23.03 -3.79
CA CYS A 56 -6.32 -24.08 -3.96
C CYS A 56 -6.44 -24.99 -2.74
N GLU A 57 -5.31 -25.42 -2.16
CA GLU A 57 -5.27 -26.26 -0.97
C GLU A 57 -5.91 -25.53 0.23
N GLN A 58 -5.50 -24.29 0.50
CA GLN A 58 -6.03 -23.54 1.64
C GLN A 58 -7.51 -23.17 1.45
N ALA A 59 -7.94 -22.81 0.23
CA ALA A 59 -9.34 -22.51 -0.06
C ALA A 59 -10.26 -23.73 0.12
N GLY A 60 -9.76 -24.93 -0.18
CA GLY A 60 -10.48 -26.19 0.08
C GLY A 60 -10.55 -26.57 1.56
N ALA A 61 -9.67 -26.01 2.39
CA ALA A 61 -9.60 -26.30 3.83
C ALA A 61 -10.34 -25.25 4.67
N LEU A 62 -9.95 -23.97 4.57
CA LEU A 62 -10.48 -22.87 5.39
C LEU A 62 -10.10 -21.50 4.81
N VAL A 63 -11.07 -20.63 4.59
CA VAL A 63 -10.85 -19.30 3.98
C VAL A 63 -10.74 -18.17 5.01
N HIS A 64 -11.65 -18.12 6.00
CA HIS A 64 -11.72 -16.98 6.91
C HIS A 64 -12.39 -17.33 8.25
N THR A 65 -11.80 -16.86 9.34
CA THR A 65 -12.31 -17.07 10.71
C THR A 65 -12.38 -15.78 11.54
N SER A 66 -12.14 -14.61 10.94
CA SER A 66 -11.83 -13.36 11.66
C SER A 66 -10.56 -13.44 12.52
N ASN A 67 -10.19 -12.35 13.19
CA ASN A 67 -9.03 -12.31 14.09
C ASN A 67 -9.34 -12.80 15.52
N LEU A 68 -10.54 -13.36 15.77
CA LEU A 68 -10.93 -13.85 17.10
C LEU A 68 -10.29 -15.19 17.48
N TYR A 69 -9.75 -15.93 16.51
CA TYR A 69 -9.17 -17.25 16.70
C TYR A 69 -7.70 -17.28 16.26
N GLY A 70 -6.97 -18.31 16.69
CA GLY A 70 -5.63 -18.57 16.17
C GLY A 70 -5.66 -18.96 14.70
N ILE A 71 -4.74 -18.39 13.92
CA ILE A 71 -4.57 -18.68 12.50
C ILE A 71 -3.12 -19.10 12.29
N GLU A 72 -2.87 -20.41 12.23
CA GLU A 72 -1.50 -20.97 12.19
C GLU A 72 -0.66 -20.41 11.04
N ASN A 73 -1.23 -20.32 9.83
CA ASN A 73 -0.54 -19.75 8.67
C ASN A 73 -0.19 -18.26 8.86
N GLN A 74 -1.03 -17.50 9.56
CA GLN A 74 -0.76 -16.09 9.86
C GLN A 74 0.40 -15.95 10.85
N SER A 75 0.41 -16.78 11.89
CA SER A 75 1.51 -16.83 12.88
C SER A 75 2.83 -17.22 12.21
N ALA A 76 2.83 -18.29 11.42
CA ALA A 76 4.02 -18.75 10.70
C ALA A 76 4.57 -17.69 9.74
N LEU A 77 3.69 -16.98 9.01
CA LEU A 77 4.11 -15.88 8.15
C LEU A 77 4.66 -14.70 8.96
N GLY A 78 4.02 -14.36 10.09
CA GLY A 78 4.49 -13.32 11.00
C GLY A 78 5.90 -13.59 11.50
N ASP A 79 6.16 -14.81 11.98
CA ASP A 79 7.48 -15.23 12.46
C ASP A 79 8.54 -15.17 11.35
N ALA A 80 8.18 -15.59 10.13
CA ALA A 80 9.08 -15.52 8.99
C ALA A 80 9.44 -14.07 8.61
N LEU A 81 8.44 -13.19 8.55
CA LEU A 81 8.64 -11.78 8.20
C LEU A 81 9.47 -11.05 9.26
N CYS A 82 9.11 -11.18 10.55
CA CYS A 82 9.85 -10.56 11.65
C CYS A 82 11.31 -11.00 11.70
N ARG A 83 11.58 -12.31 11.47
CA ARG A 83 12.96 -12.83 11.41
C ARG A 83 13.76 -12.23 10.24
N LEU A 84 13.15 -12.07 9.07
CA LEU A 84 13.81 -11.53 7.88
C LEU A 84 14.03 -10.02 7.96
N SER A 85 13.08 -9.28 8.54
CA SER A 85 13.14 -7.82 8.64
C SER A 85 13.87 -7.31 9.87
N GLY A 86 14.03 -8.14 10.91
CA GLY A 86 14.52 -7.73 12.22
C GLY A 86 13.51 -6.91 13.03
N MET A 87 12.22 -6.94 12.65
CA MET A 87 11.13 -6.29 13.40
C MET A 87 10.55 -7.21 14.48
N ASP A 88 9.95 -6.63 15.52
CA ASP A 88 9.36 -7.40 16.62
C ASP A 88 7.97 -7.97 16.31
N LYS A 89 7.16 -7.24 15.53
CA LYS A 89 5.74 -7.57 15.29
C LYS A 89 5.33 -7.22 13.86
N ALA A 90 4.40 -8.02 13.32
CA ALA A 90 3.76 -7.78 12.03
C ALA A 90 2.25 -7.54 12.21
N PHE A 91 1.68 -6.73 11.32
CA PHE A 91 0.24 -6.55 11.17
C PHE A 91 -0.15 -6.89 9.74
N PHE A 92 -1.19 -7.71 9.57
CA PHE A 92 -1.69 -8.13 8.26
C PHE A 92 -2.97 -7.38 7.89
N CYS A 93 -2.99 -6.87 6.66
CA CYS A 93 -4.14 -6.21 6.04
C CYS A 93 -4.22 -6.60 4.56
N ASN A 94 -5.14 -6.00 3.81
CA ASN A 94 -5.54 -6.47 2.49
C ASN A 94 -5.02 -5.59 1.35
N SER A 95 -4.56 -4.37 1.66
CA SER A 95 -4.01 -3.45 0.67
C SER A 95 -2.89 -2.58 1.26
N GLY A 96 -2.07 -2.00 0.38
CA GLY A 96 -1.07 -1.01 0.77
C GLY A 96 -1.68 0.24 1.43
N ALA A 97 -2.89 0.63 1.03
CA ALA A 97 -3.59 1.74 1.66
C ALA A 97 -3.96 1.43 3.12
N GLU A 98 -4.44 0.21 3.42
CA GLU A 98 -4.72 -0.21 4.79
C GLU A 98 -3.44 -0.32 5.64
N ALA A 99 -2.33 -0.79 5.04
CA ALA A 99 -1.04 -0.83 5.71
C ALA A 99 -0.57 0.58 6.10
N ASN A 100 -0.70 1.54 5.19
CA ASN A 100 -0.35 2.93 5.44
C ASN A 100 -1.31 3.61 6.43
N GLU A 101 -2.61 3.33 6.41
CA GLU A 101 -3.55 3.78 7.45
C GLU A 101 -3.13 3.25 8.83
N ALA A 102 -2.75 1.96 8.93
CA ALA A 102 -2.25 1.40 10.18
C ALA A 102 -0.96 2.08 10.65
N ALA A 103 -0.01 2.33 9.76
CA ALA A 103 1.23 3.05 10.07
C ALA A 103 0.98 4.49 10.53
N ILE A 104 0.10 5.23 9.85
CA ILE A 104 -0.33 6.58 10.21
C ILE A 104 -0.96 6.58 11.61
N LYS A 105 -1.85 5.62 11.89
CA LYS A 105 -2.49 5.49 13.20
C LYS A 105 -1.49 5.17 14.30
N LEU A 106 -0.52 4.28 14.05
CA LEU A 106 0.53 3.94 15.01
C LEU A 106 1.41 5.15 15.32
N ALA A 107 1.81 5.93 14.31
CA ALA A 107 2.58 7.16 14.49
C ALA A 107 1.81 8.19 15.34
N ARG A 108 0.53 8.42 15.04
CA ARG A 108 -0.32 9.34 15.80
C ARG A 108 -0.57 8.86 17.23
N LEU A 109 -0.82 7.57 17.42
CA LEU A 109 -1.00 6.98 18.75
C LEU A 109 0.27 7.14 19.59
N TYR A 110 1.44 6.90 18.99
CA TYR A 110 2.73 7.16 19.64
C TYR A 110 2.87 8.61 20.07
N GLY A 111 2.58 9.57 19.17
CA GLY A 111 2.57 10.99 19.48
C GLY A 111 1.66 11.36 20.66
N SER A 112 0.42 10.88 20.61
CA SER A 112 -0.56 11.11 21.67
C SER A 112 -0.09 10.55 23.03
N GLN A 113 0.51 9.34 23.04
CA GLN A 113 1.11 8.75 24.24
C GLN A 113 2.32 9.54 24.77
N LYS A 114 2.95 10.36 23.92
CA LYS A 114 4.02 11.30 24.30
C LYS A 114 3.51 12.68 24.69
N GLY A 115 2.19 12.89 24.71
CA GLY A 115 1.58 14.16 25.09
C GLY A 115 1.49 15.19 23.95
N VAL A 116 1.77 14.78 22.71
CA VAL A 116 1.57 15.64 21.53
C VAL A 116 0.06 15.77 21.25
N ALA A 117 -0.45 17.00 21.27
CA ALA A 117 -1.88 17.26 21.15
C ALA A 117 -2.43 17.03 19.74
N ASP A 118 -1.67 17.40 18.70
CA ASP A 118 -2.04 17.19 17.29
C ASP A 118 -0.89 16.53 16.49
N PRO A 119 -0.67 15.21 16.67
CA PRO A 119 0.47 14.53 16.06
C PRO A 119 0.52 14.65 14.53
N ALA A 120 1.60 15.23 14.03
CA ALA A 120 1.81 15.51 12.62
C ALA A 120 2.85 14.57 11.98
N ILE A 121 2.70 14.31 10.68
CA ILE A 121 3.56 13.42 9.90
C ILE A 121 4.13 14.20 8.73
N VAL A 122 5.45 14.13 8.52
CA VAL A 122 6.09 14.68 7.33
C VAL A 122 5.86 13.74 6.15
N VAL A 123 5.40 14.27 5.01
CA VAL A 123 5.15 13.56 3.76
C VAL A 123 5.82 14.27 2.59
N MET A 124 6.02 13.57 1.48
CA MET A 124 6.79 14.10 0.34
C MET A 124 5.86 14.57 -0.79
N ASP A 125 6.28 15.61 -1.51
CA ASP A 125 5.71 15.95 -2.81
C ASP A 125 5.89 14.77 -3.78
N GLY A 126 4.90 14.53 -4.65
CA GLY A 126 4.93 13.41 -5.60
C GLY A 126 4.60 12.03 -5.00
N ALA A 127 4.49 11.90 -3.68
CA ALA A 127 4.25 10.62 -3.02
C ALA A 127 2.90 9.98 -3.37
N PHE A 128 2.79 8.65 -3.30
CA PHE A 128 1.56 7.90 -3.42
C PHE A 128 1.41 6.89 -2.27
N HIS A 129 0.45 7.13 -1.37
CA HIS A 129 0.26 6.29 -0.18
C HIS A 129 -1.08 5.56 -0.13
N GLY A 130 -1.96 5.81 -1.09
CA GLY A 130 -3.27 5.17 -1.17
C GLY A 130 -4.37 6.16 -1.54
N ARG A 131 -5.61 5.67 -1.47
CA ARG A 131 -6.82 6.42 -1.85
C ARG A 131 -7.88 6.44 -0.75
N THR A 132 -7.57 5.97 0.46
CA THR A 132 -8.42 6.20 1.65
C THR A 132 -8.22 7.63 2.14
N LEU A 133 -9.15 8.23 2.89
CA LEU A 133 -9.08 9.66 3.20
C LEU A 133 -7.76 10.11 3.85
N ALA A 134 -7.17 9.36 4.79
CA ALA A 134 -5.89 9.76 5.39
C ALA A 134 -4.71 9.50 4.44
N THR A 135 -4.67 8.35 3.75
CA THR A 135 -3.59 8.07 2.80
C THR A 135 -3.63 8.96 1.55
N LEU A 136 -4.81 9.39 1.13
CA LEU A 136 -5.04 10.38 0.09
C LEU A 136 -4.59 11.78 0.54
N SER A 137 -4.79 12.12 1.82
CA SER A 137 -4.27 13.36 2.42
C SER A 137 -2.73 13.35 2.50
N ALA A 138 -2.14 12.19 2.78
CA ALA A 138 -0.69 11.97 2.79
C ALA A 138 -0.08 11.95 1.38
N THR A 139 -0.83 11.53 0.36
CA THR A 139 -0.41 11.46 -1.05
C THR A 139 -0.09 12.87 -1.60
N GLY A 140 1.02 13.03 -2.30
CA GLY A 140 1.57 14.30 -2.77
C GLY A 140 1.08 14.76 -4.15
N ASN A 141 -0.18 14.46 -4.53
CA ASN A 141 -0.72 14.77 -5.85
C ASN A 141 -2.09 15.46 -5.79
N ARG A 142 -2.14 16.74 -6.20
CA ARG A 142 -3.37 17.56 -6.17
C ARG A 142 -4.51 16.98 -6.99
N LYS A 143 -4.23 16.32 -8.12
CA LYS A 143 -5.27 15.71 -8.98
C LYS A 143 -5.99 14.56 -8.28
N ILE A 144 -5.30 13.85 -7.38
CA ILE A 144 -5.87 12.75 -6.60
C ILE A 144 -6.70 13.30 -5.43
N GLN A 145 -6.30 14.44 -4.86
CA GLN A 145 -6.96 15.05 -3.71
C GLN A 145 -8.21 15.87 -4.04
N ALA A 146 -8.23 16.53 -5.20
CA ALA A 146 -9.26 17.48 -5.55
C ALA A 146 -10.67 16.85 -5.58
N GLY A 147 -11.62 17.48 -4.88
CA GLY A 147 -13.01 17.04 -4.78
C GLY A 147 -13.31 16.19 -3.54
N PHE A 148 -12.30 15.89 -2.71
CA PHE A 148 -12.45 15.14 -1.46
C PHE A 148 -12.22 16.00 -0.21
N GLU A 149 -12.14 17.32 -0.35
CA GLU A 149 -11.94 18.24 0.77
C GLU A 149 -13.18 18.35 1.68
N PRO A 150 -12.99 18.63 2.99
CA PRO A 150 -11.72 18.85 3.68
C PRO A 150 -10.90 17.57 3.87
N LEU A 151 -9.58 17.68 3.67
CA LEU A 151 -8.64 16.59 3.88
C LEU A 151 -8.36 16.36 5.36
N VAL A 152 -7.85 15.18 5.71
CA VAL A 152 -7.37 14.87 7.06
C VAL A 152 -6.16 15.76 7.36
N SER A 153 -6.20 16.50 8.47
CA SER A 153 -5.11 17.37 8.94
C SER A 153 -3.91 16.58 9.46
N GLY A 154 -2.81 17.27 9.80
CA GLY A 154 -1.63 16.66 10.42
C GLY A 154 -0.63 16.05 9.43
N PHE A 155 -0.60 16.53 8.19
CA PHE A 155 0.41 16.15 7.19
C PHE A 155 1.21 17.38 6.74
N ASN A 156 2.49 17.44 7.11
CA ASN A 156 3.42 18.50 6.70
C ASN A 156 4.16 18.05 5.44
N ARG A 157 3.99 18.78 4.33
CA ARG A 157 4.56 18.36 3.05
C ARG A 157 5.86 19.08 2.73
N VAL A 158 6.83 18.33 2.22
CA VAL A 158 8.14 18.84 1.79
C VAL A 158 8.54 18.27 0.42
N PRO A 159 9.46 18.91 -0.32
CA PRO A 159 9.99 18.35 -1.55
C PRO A 159 10.64 16.98 -1.33
N TYR A 160 10.42 16.05 -2.25
CA TYR A 160 11.11 14.76 -2.23
C TYR A 160 12.63 14.95 -2.37
N ASN A 161 13.40 14.14 -1.64
CA ASN A 161 14.87 14.19 -1.62
C ASN A 161 15.48 15.53 -1.12
N ASP A 162 14.74 16.31 -0.32
CA ASP A 162 15.24 17.50 0.36
C ASP A 162 15.30 17.28 1.89
N LEU A 163 16.45 16.79 2.36
CA LEU A 163 16.67 16.53 3.80
C LEU A 163 16.63 17.81 4.64
N GLU A 164 17.05 18.95 4.07
CA GLU A 164 17.05 20.23 4.78
C GLU A 164 15.62 20.74 4.96
N ALA A 165 14.72 20.52 4.01
CA ALA A 165 13.30 20.79 4.19
C ALA A 165 12.69 19.95 5.31
N VAL A 166 13.00 18.65 5.36
CA VAL A 166 12.56 17.77 6.46
C VAL A 166 13.05 18.29 7.81
N ARG A 167 14.35 18.64 7.90
CA ARG A 167 14.96 19.19 9.11
C ARG A 167 14.28 20.48 9.56
N ARG A 168 14.08 21.43 8.65
CA ARG A 168 13.38 22.70 8.94
C ARG A 168 11.97 22.46 9.48
N VAL A 169 11.21 21.53 8.91
CA VAL A 169 9.87 21.22 9.40
C VAL A 169 9.93 20.60 10.81
N ALA A 170 10.82 19.64 11.03
CA ALA A 170 10.96 18.99 12.33
C ALA A 170 11.43 19.96 13.44
N GLU A 171 12.32 20.90 13.14
CA GLU A 171 12.80 21.90 14.11
C GLU A 171 11.74 22.95 14.47
N ASN A 172 10.87 23.31 13.53
CA ASN A 172 9.85 24.36 13.73
C ASN A 172 8.47 23.82 14.13
N ASN A 173 8.26 22.50 14.11
CA ASN A 173 6.99 21.88 14.46
C ASN A 173 7.21 20.76 15.50
N PRO A 174 6.98 21.04 16.81
CA PRO A 174 7.17 20.06 17.88
C PRO A 174 6.15 18.92 17.83
N ASP A 175 5.10 19.03 17.01
CA ASP A 175 4.08 18.01 16.88
C ASP A 175 4.45 16.90 15.87
N VAL A 176 5.59 17.02 15.18
CA VAL A 176 6.06 16.01 14.22
C VAL A 176 6.47 14.72 14.92
N VAL A 177 5.82 13.62 14.57
CA VAL A 177 6.03 12.30 15.20
C VAL A 177 6.53 11.22 14.25
N ALA A 178 6.48 11.47 12.93
CA ALA A 178 6.97 10.54 11.93
C ALA A 178 7.30 11.23 10.60
N VAL A 179 8.07 10.52 9.77
CA VAL A 179 8.28 10.81 8.35
C VAL A 179 7.78 9.62 7.56
N LEU A 180 6.82 9.83 6.66
CA LEU A 180 6.31 8.80 5.75
C LEU A 180 6.90 9.05 4.36
N VAL A 181 7.73 8.12 3.89
CA VAL A 181 8.53 8.29 2.67
C VAL A 181 8.66 6.98 1.91
N GLU A 182 8.60 7.08 0.59
CA GLU A 182 8.94 5.99 -0.33
C GLU A 182 10.46 6.03 -0.61
N PRO A 183 11.20 4.91 -0.43
CA PRO A 183 12.62 4.86 -0.77
C PRO A 183 12.90 5.23 -2.23
N VAL A 184 11.98 4.88 -3.13
CA VAL A 184 11.90 5.33 -4.53
C VAL A 184 10.44 5.62 -4.82
N GLN A 185 10.11 6.82 -5.29
CA GLN A 185 8.75 7.15 -5.72
C GLN A 185 8.42 6.45 -7.05
N GLY A 186 7.27 5.78 -7.08
CA GLY A 186 6.77 5.01 -8.23
C GLY A 186 6.03 5.81 -9.28
#